data_AF-A0A0S2S963-F1
#
_entry.id   AF-A0A0S2S963-F1
#
_cell.length_a   1.000
_cell.length_b   1.000
_cell.length_c   1.000
_cell.angle_alpha   90.00
_cell.angle_beta   90.00
_cell.angle_gamma   90.00
#
_symmetry.space_group_name_H-M   'P 1'
#
loop_
_entity.id
_entity.type
_entity.pdbx_description
1 polymer ?
#
loop_
_entity_poly.entity_id
_entity_poly.type
_entity_poly.pdbx_seq_one_letter_code
_entity_poly.pdbx_strand_id
1 'polypeptide(L)'
;MIDAFDTRGLIRFEFDDEAHETILKYNKPDENISEADLEGFSLDQVADFNNYIKMIEPNLNKIVFSQKVVLVEGPNDLLTYKEIIKKKVYLLTKDSMYSETYLNFKNISIIPHHGKITARILVKLCKHLGVDFFCINDFDFKNNFISELLFDSLEDLKKSELYTKRILDLEEFNSKGKPLSDSTKRQMVTTNWGLIKEASLEKIHFNIPKLEAVIGYESNDKSSLGIWTKLQETSEFGEGIFPTSLKKFVGIETLEQACSKQ
;
A
#
# COMPACT_ATOMS: atom_id res chain seq x y z
N MET A 1 -15.94 -19.36 9.61
CA MET A 1 -14.73 -18.84 8.93
C MET A 1 -15.19 -18.36 7.57
N ILE A 2 -14.82 -17.14 7.14
CA ILE A 2 -15.21 -16.63 5.82
C ILE A 2 -14.44 -17.43 4.77
N ASP A 3 -15.15 -17.94 3.76
CA ASP A 3 -14.52 -18.56 2.60
C ASP A 3 -13.96 -17.45 1.69
N ALA A 4 -12.64 -17.40 1.53
CA ALA A 4 -11.99 -16.39 0.69
C ALA A 4 -12.28 -16.58 -0.80
N PHE A 5 -12.73 -17.78 -1.20
CA PHE A 5 -13.05 -18.15 -2.59
C PHE A 5 -14.54 -17.95 -2.92
N ASP A 6 -15.43 -17.85 -1.92
CA ASP A 6 -16.84 -17.50 -2.13
C ASP A 6 -17.29 -16.34 -1.23
N THR A 7 -17.08 -15.13 -1.74
CA THR A 7 -17.45 -13.89 -1.03
C THR A 7 -18.75 -13.25 -1.52
N ARG A 8 -19.49 -13.90 -2.41
CA ARG A 8 -20.73 -13.35 -3.01
C ARG A 8 -21.84 -13.15 -1.98
N GLY A 9 -21.84 -13.96 -0.91
CA GLY A 9 -22.76 -13.83 0.22
C GLY A 9 -22.37 -12.75 1.23
N LEU A 10 -21.23 -12.06 1.05
CA LEU A 10 -20.76 -11.05 2.00
C LEU A 10 -21.39 -9.69 1.72
N ILE A 11 -21.95 -9.13 2.78
CA ILE A 11 -22.64 -7.85 2.77
C ILE A 11 -21.68 -6.77 3.28
N ARG A 12 -21.52 -5.71 2.48
CA ARG A 12 -20.81 -4.48 2.85
C ARG A 12 -21.81 -3.33 3.00
N PHE A 13 -21.62 -2.53 4.04
CA PHE A 13 -22.30 -1.25 4.18
C PHE A 13 -21.37 -0.16 3.67
N GLU A 14 -21.87 0.65 2.74
CA GLU A 14 -21.14 1.79 2.17
C GLU A 14 -21.97 3.05 2.36
N PHE A 15 -21.33 4.20 2.59
CA PHE A 15 -22.00 5.49 2.56
C PHE A 15 -22.00 6.03 1.13
N ASP A 16 -23.18 6.33 0.60
CA ASP A 16 -23.34 6.99 -0.69
C ASP A 16 -23.17 8.50 -0.51
N ASP A 17 -22.10 9.04 -1.09
CA ASP A 17 -21.78 10.47 -0.97
C ASP A 17 -22.75 11.37 -1.76
N GLU A 18 -23.42 10.86 -2.81
CA GLU A 18 -24.37 11.62 -3.63
C GLU A 18 -25.77 11.61 -3.02
N ALA A 19 -26.22 10.45 -2.55
CA ALA A 19 -27.54 10.26 -1.96
C ALA A 19 -27.57 10.55 -0.44
N HIS A 20 -26.41 10.69 0.21
CA HIS A 20 -26.25 10.89 1.65
C HIS A 20 -26.92 9.81 2.51
N GLU A 21 -26.86 8.56 2.08
CA GLU A 21 -27.46 7.41 2.79
C GLU A 21 -26.52 6.21 2.86
N THR A 22 -26.78 5.30 3.80
CA THR A 22 -26.04 4.02 3.89
C THR A 22 -26.71 2.99 2.97
N ILE A 23 -25.95 2.47 2.01
CA ILE A 23 -26.38 1.46 1.05
C ILE A 23 -25.77 0.10 1.34
N LEU A 24 -26.51 -0.96 0.97
CA LEU A 24 -26.07 -2.35 1.02
C LEU A 24 -25.42 -2.71 -0.32
N LYS A 25 -24.17 -3.17 -0.30
CA LYS A 25 -23.49 -3.73 -1.46
C LYS A 25 -22.97 -5.14 -1.19
N TYR A 26 -22.89 -5.92 -2.27
CA TYR A 26 -22.29 -7.26 -2.29
C TYR A 26 -20.92 -7.19 -2.96
N ASN A 27 -20.04 -8.13 -2.60
CA ASN A 27 -18.81 -8.30 -3.37
C ASN A 27 -19.13 -8.68 -4.82
N LYS A 28 -18.47 -7.99 -5.74
CA LYS A 28 -18.45 -8.31 -7.16
C LYS A 28 -17.04 -8.78 -7.50
N PRO A 29 -16.75 -10.09 -7.39
CA PRO A 29 -15.47 -10.63 -7.81
C PRO A 29 -15.21 -10.27 -9.27
N ASP A 30 -13.94 -10.08 -9.64
CA ASP A 30 -13.59 -9.95 -11.05
C ASP A 30 -13.72 -11.32 -11.73
N GLU A 31 -14.71 -11.47 -12.60
CA GLU A 31 -15.01 -12.71 -13.32
C GLU A 31 -13.89 -13.12 -14.30
N ASN A 32 -12.95 -12.22 -14.59
CA ASN A 32 -11.82 -12.49 -15.50
C ASN A 32 -10.61 -13.11 -14.80
N ILE A 33 -10.60 -13.24 -13.48
CA ILE A 33 -9.52 -13.93 -12.76
C ILE A 33 -9.79 -15.43 -12.84
N SER A 34 -9.06 -16.12 -13.72
CA SER A 34 -9.15 -17.57 -13.83
C SER A 34 -8.52 -18.24 -12.61
N GLU A 35 -8.95 -19.46 -12.26
CA GLU A 35 -8.22 -20.29 -11.27
C GLU A 35 -6.74 -20.48 -11.65
N ALA A 36 -6.39 -20.35 -12.94
CA ALA A 36 -5.01 -20.37 -13.45
C ALA A 36 -4.22 -19.07 -13.16
N ASP A 37 -4.87 -17.91 -13.00
CA ASP A 37 -4.20 -16.69 -12.50
C ASP A 37 -3.90 -16.79 -10.99
N LEU A 38 -4.67 -17.65 -10.31
CA LEU A 38 -4.38 -18.13 -8.97
C LEU A 38 -3.39 -19.31 -8.98
N GLU A 39 -3.11 -20.04 -10.07
CA GLU A 39 -2.11 -21.14 -10.12
C GLU A 39 -0.66 -20.69 -9.88
N GLY A 40 -0.39 -19.37 -9.87
CA GLY A 40 0.84 -18.84 -9.24
C GLY A 40 0.90 -19.10 -7.72
N PHE A 41 -0.20 -19.55 -7.12
CA PHE A 41 -0.30 -20.27 -5.87
C PHE A 41 0.05 -21.75 -6.11
N SER A 42 1.32 -22.06 -6.27
CA SER A 42 1.80 -23.39 -5.87
C SER A 42 1.71 -23.45 -4.34
N LEU A 43 0.53 -23.79 -3.83
CA LEU A 43 0.27 -24.20 -2.45
C LEU A 43 0.69 -25.67 -2.26
N ASP A 44 1.80 -26.07 -2.88
CA ASP A 44 2.17 -27.48 -2.97
C ASP A 44 2.72 -28.03 -1.64
N GLN A 45 2.80 -27.18 -0.60
CA GLN A 45 3.12 -27.59 0.76
C GLN A 45 2.13 -27.02 1.78
N VAL A 46 1.56 -27.91 2.58
CA VAL A 46 0.67 -27.60 3.73
C VAL A 46 1.31 -26.63 4.74
N ALA A 47 2.63 -26.50 4.75
CA ALA A 47 3.36 -25.50 5.53
C ALA A 47 3.17 -24.06 5.00
N ASP A 48 3.10 -23.89 3.68
CA ASP A 48 2.89 -22.60 3.03
C ASP A 48 1.44 -22.14 3.11
N PHE A 49 0.47 -23.06 3.12
CA PHE A 49 -0.93 -22.72 3.39
C PHE A 49 -1.14 -22.19 4.82
N ASN A 50 -0.48 -22.77 5.82
CA ASN A 50 -0.57 -22.27 7.20
C ASN A 50 0.11 -20.90 7.37
N ASN A 51 1.22 -20.66 6.68
CA ASN A 51 1.85 -19.34 6.65
C ASN A 51 0.99 -18.32 5.91
N TYR A 52 0.39 -18.71 4.78
CA TYR A 52 -0.56 -17.94 4.00
C TYR A 52 -1.79 -17.55 4.85
N ILE A 53 -2.44 -18.51 5.51
CA ILE A 53 -3.55 -18.26 6.42
C ILE A 53 -3.13 -17.35 7.58
N LYS A 54 -1.97 -17.59 8.21
CA LYS A 54 -1.47 -16.71 9.28
C LYS A 54 -1.16 -15.28 8.81
N MET A 55 -0.72 -15.12 7.56
CA MET A 55 -0.43 -13.82 6.95
C MET A 55 -1.71 -13.06 6.55
N ILE A 56 -2.79 -13.79 6.29
CA ILE A 56 -4.04 -13.25 5.78
C ILE A 56 -5.10 -13.10 6.86
N GLU A 57 -5.27 -14.05 7.79
CA GLU A 57 -6.34 -14.05 8.79
C GLU A 57 -6.52 -12.74 9.60
N PRO A 58 -5.47 -12.07 10.13
CA PRO A 58 -5.67 -10.83 10.86
C PRO A 58 -6.17 -9.68 9.97
N ASN A 59 -5.94 -9.79 8.65
CA ASN A 59 -6.18 -8.74 7.67
C ASN A 59 -7.36 -9.05 6.74
N LEU A 60 -7.75 -10.32 6.59
CA LEU A 60 -8.77 -10.79 5.66
C LEU A 60 -10.12 -10.17 5.97
N ASN A 61 -10.55 -10.21 7.23
CA ASN A 61 -11.80 -9.60 7.66
C ASN A 61 -11.80 -8.10 7.35
N LYS A 62 -10.68 -7.40 7.61
CA LYS A 62 -10.58 -5.97 7.30
C LYS A 62 -10.70 -5.72 5.81
N ILE A 63 -10.00 -6.49 4.97
CA ILE A 63 -10.08 -6.35 3.50
C ILE A 63 -11.50 -6.60 3.01
N VAL A 64 -12.08 -7.73 3.41
CA VAL A 64 -13.40 -8.20 2.99
C VAL A 64 -14.51 -7.19 3.28
N PHE A 65 -14.48 -6.54 4.44
CA PHE A 65 -15.52 -5.58 4.84
C PHE A 65 -15.22 -4.14 4.45
N SER A 66 -14.06 -3.87 3.85
CA SER A 66 -13.70 -2.52 3.40
C SER A 66 -14.23 -2.21 2.01
N GLN A 67 -14.54 -0.94 1.77
CA GLN A 67 -14.73 -0.41 0.42
C GLN A 67 -13.38 -0.25 -0.28
N LYS A 68 -12.38 0.26 0.46
CA LYS A 68 -11.01 0.49 -0.03
C LYS A 68 -9.97 0.04 0.98
N VAL A 69 -8.80 -0.39 0.50
CA VAL A 69 -7.68 -0.80 1.37
C VAL A 69 -6.39 -0.09 0.98
N VAL A 70 -5.73 0.54 1.94
CA VAL A 70 -4.35 1.01 1.79
C VAL A 70 -3.41 -0.04 2.39
N LEU A 71 -2.58 -0.66 1.57
CA LEU A 71 -1.59 -1.64 1.97
C LEU A 71 -0.26 -0.93 2.25
N VAL A 72 0.23 -1.01 3.48
CA VAL A 72 1.45 -0.32 3.92
C VAL A 72 2.48 -1.30 4.47
N GLU A 73 3.77 -0.93 4.48
CA GLU A 73 4.84 -1.88 4.83
C GLU A 73 4.79 -2.34 6.29
N GLY A 74 4.70 -1.40 7.24
CA GLY A 74 4.68 -1.73 8.65
C GLY A 74 3.75 -0.86 9.50
N PRO A 75 3.77 -1.08 10.83
CA PRO A 75 2.95 -0.31 11.77
C PRO A 75 3.28 1.19 11.79
N ASN A 76 4.54 1.58 11.55
CA ASN A 76 4.95 2.98 11.50
C ASN A 76 4.39 3.70 10.26
N ASP A 77 4.31 3.01 9.12
CA ASP A 77 3.61 3.52 7.93
C ASP A 77 2.12 3.70 8.23
N LEU A 78 1.48 2.70 8.83
CA LEU A 78 0.07 2.78 9.21
C LEU A 78 -0.20 4.02 10.07
N LEU A 79 0.61 4.22 11.11
CA LEU A 79 0.53 5.38 11.99
C LEU A 79 0.67 6.68 11.19
N THR A 80 1.72 6.76 10.37
CA THR A 80 2.04 7.96 9.58
C THR A 80 0.92 8.33 8.63
N TYR A 81 0.48 7.40 7.78
CA TYR A 81 -0.52 7.70 6.77
C TYR A 81 -1.89 7.98 7.37
N LYS A 82 -2.26 7.29 8.46
CA LYS A 82 -3.48 7.60 9.20
C LYS A 82 -3.46 9.03 9.74
N GLU A 83 -2.35 9.45 10.34
CA GLU A 83 -2.24 10.79 10.92
C GLU A 83 -2.19 11.89 9.85
N ILE A 84 -1.49 11.65 8.72
CA ILE A 84 -1.48 12.59 7.58
C ILE A 84 -2.90 12.82 7.05
N ILE A 85 -3.66 11.73 6.84
CA ILE A 85 -5.04 11.81 6.34
C ILE A 85 -5.90 12.60 7.32
N LYS A 86 -5.86 12.26 8.61
CA LYS A 86 -6.59 12.97 9.67
C LYS A 86 -6.25 14.46 9.67
N LYS A 87 -4.97 14.83 9.66
CA LYS A 87 -4.53 16.23 9.65
C LYS A 87 -5.05 16.97 8.40
N LYS A 88 -4.95 16.36 7.22
CA LYS A 88 -5.46 16.96 5.97
C LYS A 88 -6.98 17.15 6.03
N VAL A 89 -7.74 16.18 6.50
CA VAL A 89 -9.20 16.29 6.66
C VAL A 89 -9.55 17.40 7.66
N TYR A 90 -8.90 17.43 8.83
CA TYR A 90 -9.13 18.48 9.83
C TYR A 90 -8.81 19.87 9.28
N LEU A 91 -7.74 20.02 8.50
CA LEU A 91 -7.40 21.31 7.90
C LEU A 91 -8.49 21.83 6.96
N LEU A 92 -9.18 20.93 6.26
CA LEU A 92 -10.26 21.25 5.32
C LEU A 92 -11.59 21.50 6.03
N THR A 93 -11.97 20.67 6.99
CA THR A 93 -13.31 20.71 7.59
C THR A 93 -13.38 21.50 8.88
N LYS A 94 -12.25 21.70 9.57
CA LYS A 94 -12.15 22.19 10.96
C LYS A 94 -12.95 21.37 11.97
N ASP A 95 -13.40 20.17 11.60
CA ASP A 95 -14.15 19.26 12.45
C ASP A 95 -13.24 18.11 12.90
N SER A 96 -12.90 18.14 14.19
CA SER A 96 -12.05 17.12 14.83
C SER A 96 -12.69 15.74 14.77
N MET A 97 -13.98 15.62 15.07
CA MET A 97 -14.69 14.34 15.12
C MET A 97 -14.79 13.71 13.74
N TYR A 98 -15.10 14.52 12.72
CA TYR A 98 -15.10 14.06 11.33
C TYR A 98 -13.70 13.61 10.89
N SER A 99 -12.65 14.36 11.25
CA SER A 99 -11.28 13.99 10.89
C SER A 99 -10.81 12.66 11.52
N GLU A 100 -11.21 12.40 12.77
CA GLU A 100 -10.89 11.16 13.50
C GLU A 100 -11.63 9.94 12.94
N THR A 101 -12.85 10.16 12.46
CA THR A 101 -13.73 9.08 11.98
C THR A 101 -13.72 8.94 10.46
N TYR A 102 -13.01 9.81 9.73
CA TYR A 102 -13.04 9.90 8.27
C TYR A 102 -12.80 8.57 7.55
N LEU A 103 -11.73 7.85 7.93
CA LEU A 103 -11.42 6.55 7.32
C LEU A 103 -12.52 5.52 7.57
N ASN A 104 -13.12 5.51 8.75
CA ASN A 104 -14.24 4.62 9.06
C ASN A 104 -15.49 5.01 8.27
N PHE A 105 -15.77 6.32 8.16
CA PHE A 105 -16.88 6.86 7.41
C PHE A 105 -16.78 6.52 5.91
N LYS A 106 -15.58 6.62 5.34
CA LYS A 106 -15.27 6.23 3.96
C LYS A 106 -15.02 4.73 3.78
N ASN A 107 -15.20 3.94 4.83
CA ASN A 107 -14.93 2.50 4.86
C ASN A 107 -13.57 2.10 4.24
N ILE A 108 -12.50 2.81 4.64
CA ILE A 108 -11.13 2.60 4.19
C ILE A 108 -10.30 2.00 5.33
N SER A 109 -9.74 0.83 5.09
CA SER A 109 -8.78 0.20 6.02
C SER A 109 -7.33 0.46 5.60
N ILE A 110 -6.46 0.80 6.55
CA ILE A 110 -5.01 0.78 6.36
C ILE A 110 -4.46 -0.50 7.00
N ILE A 111 -3.72 -1.30 6.23
CA ILE A 111 -3.31 -2.65 6.62
C ILE A 111 -1.79 -2.81 6.44
N PRO A 112 -1.05 -3.14 7.52
CA PRO A 112 0.36 -3.45 7.42
C PRO A 112 0.54 -4.86 6.82
N HIS A 113 1.35 -4.98 5.77
CA HIS A 113 1.61 -6.24 5.08
C HIS A 113 2.92 -6.92 5.50
N HIS A 114 3.81 -6.23 6.23
CA HIS A 114 5.04 -6.81 6.79
C HIS A 114 5.98 -7.38 5.72
N GLY A 115 6.10 -6.68 4.59
CA GLY A 115 7.01 -7.03 3.51
C GLY A 115 6.35 -7.14 2.13
N LYS A 116 7.13 -6.82 1.10
CA LYS A 116 6.68 -6.69 -0.30
C LYS A 116 6.15 -7.99 -0.89
N ILE A 117 6.63 -9.14 -0.44
CA ILE A 117 6.13 -10.46 -0.88
C ILE A 117 4.67 -10.62 -0.42
N THR A 118 4.38 -10.36 0.86
CA THR A 118 3.02 -10.36 1.39
C THR A 118 2.13 -9.34 0.69
N ALA A 119 2.66 -8.14 0.41
CA ALA A 119 1.91 -7.11 -0.30
C ALA A 119 1.37 -7.62 -1.65
N ARG A 120 2.19 -8.34 -2.43
CA ARG A 120 1.76 -8.94 -3.71
C ARG A 120 0.60 -9.93 -3.51
N ILE A 121 0.65 -10.74 -2.46
CA ILE A 121 -0.42 -11.68 -2.12
C ILE A 121 -1.72 -10.92 -1.78
N LEU A 122 -1.62 -9.89 -0.93
CA LEU A 122 -2.77 -9.08 -0.55
C LEU A 122 -3.36 -8.30 -1.73
N VAL A 123 -2.54 -7.84 -2.68
CA VAL A 123 -3.02 -7.23 -3.92
C VAL A 123 -3.85 -8.22 -4.73
N LYS A 124 -3.35 -9.44 -4.94
CA LYS A 124 -4.11 -10.49 -5.64
C LYS A 124 -5.43 -10.79 -4.95
N LEU A 125 -5.42 -10.86 -3.62
CA LEU A 125 -6.63 -11.06 -2.82
C LEU A 125 -7.62 -9.89 -2.99
N CYS A 126 -7.16 -8.63 -2.92
CA CYS A 126 -8.01 -7.47 -3.16
C CYS A 126 -8.65 -7.51 -4.56
N LYS A 127 -7.88 -7.86 -5.59
CA LYS A 127 -8.40 -8.05 -6.96
C LYS A 127 -9.47 -9.14 -7.01
N HIS A 128 -9.18 -10.31 -6.44
CA HIS A 128 -10.12 -11.44 -6.36
C HIS A 128 -11.44 -11.07 -5.66
N LEU A 129 -11.35 -10.30 -4.58
CA LEU A 129 -12.52 -9.85 -3.81
C LEU A 129 -13.25 -8.65 -4.42
N GLY A 130 -12.72 -8.04 -5.48
CA GLY A 130 -13.25 -6.79 -6.03
C GLY A 130 -13.18 -5.63 -5.02
N VAL A 131 -12.13 -5.59 -4.20
CA VAL A 131 -11.86 -4.51 -3.23
C VAL A 131 -10.82 -3.58 -3.83
N ASP A 132 -11.13 -2.28 -3.91
CA ASP A 132 -10.17 -1.31 -4.43
C ASP A 132 -9.02 -1.10 -3.45
N PHE A 133 -7.80 -0.94 -3.97
CA PHE A 133 -6.60 -0.94 -3.15
C PHE A 133 -5.57 0.08 -3.61
N PHE A 134 -4.69 0.49 -2.69
CA PHE A 134 -3.52 1.31 -2.96
C PHE A 134 -2.33 0.83 -2.12
N CYS A 135 -1.17 0.66 -2.73
CA CYS A 135 0.04 0.17 -2.07
C CYS A 135 0.99 1.31 -1.73
N ILE A 136 1.60 1.24 -0.56
CA ILE A 136 2.63 2.17 -0.11
C ILE A 136 3.77 1.37 0.49
N ASN A 137 4.96 1.51 -0.09
CA ASN A 137 6.14 0.74 0.32
C ASN A 137 7.37 1.63 0.32
N ASP A 138 8.42 1.24 1.03
CA ASP A 138 9.72 1.89 0.86
C ASP A 138 10.34 1.45 -0.47
N PHE A 139 11.02 2.35 -1.18
CA PHE A 139 11.72 1.96 -2.41
C PHE A 139 13.00 1.17 -2.09
N ASP A 140 13.61 1.46 -0.94
CA ASP A 140 14.92 0.96 -0.50
C ASP A 140 16.09 1.34 -1.42
N PHE A 141 15.89 2.32 -2.32
CA PHE A 141 16.96 2.94 -3.10
C PHE A 141 16.87 4.45 -2.98
N LYS A 142 18.01 5.13 -2.90
CA LYS A 142 18.06 6.60 -2.87
C LYS A 142 17.68 7.20 -4.22
N ASN A 143 18.12 6.55 -5.30
CA ASN A 143 17.87 7.03 -6.65
C ASN A 143 16.50 6.56 -7.13
N ASN A 144 15.68 7.47 -7.65
CA ASN A 144 14.38 7.12 -8.20
C ASN A 144 14.53 6.58 -9.64
N PHE A 145 14.29 5.28 -9.83
CA PHE A 145 14.23 4.63 -11.13
C PHE A 145 12.95 3.79 -11.30
N ILE A 146 11.88 4.16 -10.60
CA ILE A 146 10.60 3.40 -10.59
C ILE A 146 10.02 3.25 -11.99
N SER A 147 10.06 4.32 -12.80
CA SER A 147 9.56 4.32 -14.18
C SER A 147 10.31 3.36 -15.10
N GLU A 148 11.53 2.95 -14.74
CA GLU A 148 12.32 1.99 -15.50
C GLU A 148 11.95 0.54 -15.20
N LEU A 149 11.11 0.28 -14.20
CA LEU A 149 10.69 -1.07 -13.77
C LEU A 149 9.42 -1.54 -14.50
N LEU A 150 9.15 -1.04 -15.70
CA LEU A 150 7.97 -1.39 -16.50
C LEU A 150 8.29 -2.53 -17.48
N PHE A 151 8.64 -3.70 -16.95
CA PHE A 151 8.89 -4.90 -17.75
C PHE A 151 7.74 -5.90 -17.66
N ASP A 152 7.45 -6.59 -18.76
CA ASP A 152 6.40 -7.59 -18.82
C ASP A 152 6.79 -8.93 -18.22
N SER A 153 8.05 -9.33 -18.37
CA SER A 153 8.59 -10.60 -17.88
C SER A 153 9.81 -10.41 -17.00
N LEU A 154 10.10 -11.42 -16.17
CA LEU A 154 11.31 -11.45 -15.36
C LEU A 154 12.55 -11.62 -16.26
N GLU A 155 12.45 -12.32 -17.39
CA GLU A 155 13.55 -12.42 -18.35
C GLU A 155 13.94 -11.05 -18.91
N ASP A 156 12.96 -10.21 -19.24
CA ASP A 156 13.22 -8.88 -19.80
C ASP A 156 13.87 -7.97 -18.76
N LEU A 157 13.36 -7.99 -17.52
CA LEU A 157 14.00 -7.28 -16.41
C LEU A 157 15.46 -7.72 -16.26
N LYS A 158 15.74 -9.04 -16.28
CA LYS A 158 17.09 -9.57 -16.09
C LYS A 158 18.05 -9.22 -17.23
N LYS A 159 17.54 -8.95 -18.44
CA LYS A 159 18.31 -8.50 -19.60
C LYS A 159 18.52 -6.98 -19.64
N SER A 160 17.75 -6.22 -18.86
CA SER A 160 17.81 -4.76 -18.85
C SER A 160 19.19 -4.22 -18.47
N GLU A 161 19.49 -3.01 -18.92
CA GLU A 161 20.71 -2.30 -18.53
C GLU A 161 20.74 -1.99 -17.02
N LEU A 162 19.57 -1.69 -16.44
CA LEU A 162 19.41 -1.50 -15.00
C LEU A 162 19.93 -2.72 -14.23
N TYR A 163 19.45 -3.91 -14.62
CA TYR A 163 19.80 -5.15 -13.93
C TYR A 163 21.24 -5.56 -14.24
N THR A 164 21.71 -5.45 -15.48
CA THR A 164 23.02 -6.01 -15.88
C THR A 164 24.21 -5.12 -15.56
N LYS A 165 24.11 -3.80 -15.78
CA LYS A 165 25.22 -2.86 -15.69
C LYS A 165 25.03 -1.87 -14.53
N ARG A 166 23.98 -1.06 -14.57
CA ARG A 166 23.77 0.05 -13.62
C ARG A 166 23.61 -0.39 -12.17
N ILE A 167 23.21 -1.65 -11.93
CA ILE A 167 23.15 -2.20 -10.57
C ILE A 167 24.49 -2.12 -9.83
N LEU A 168 25.60 -2.16 -10.57
CA LEU A 168 26.96 -2.07 -10.03
C LEU A 168 27.25 -0.66 -9.49
N ASP A 169 26.64 0.35 -10.10
CA ASP A 169 26.82 1.77 -9.76
C ASP A 169 25.87 2.23 -8.64
N LEU A 170 24.92 1.40 -8.21
CA LEU A 170 24.00 1.73 -7.11
C LEU A 170 24.71 1.60 -5.76
N GLU A 171 24.95 2.73 -5.09
CA GLU A 171 25.56 2.80 -3.76
C GLU A 171 24.51 2.68 -2.64
N GLU A 172 24.13 1.45 -2.32
CA GLU A 172 23.20 1.16 -1.23
C GLU A 172 23.89 0.44 -0.07
N PHE A 173 23.45 0.75 1.15
CA PHE A 173 24.07 0.28 2.40
C PHE A 173 23.04 -0.42 3.28
N ASN A 174 23.45 -1.46 4.00
CA ASN A 174 22.61 -2.07 5.03
C ASN A 174 22.53 -1.19 6.29
N SER A 175 21.71 -1.61 7.26
CA SER A 175 21.54 -0.93 8.56
C SER A 175 22.82 -0.78 9.38
N LYS A 176 23.90 -1.51 9.05
CA LYS A 176 25.22 -1.40 9.69
C LYS A 176 26.19 -0.52 8.90
N GLY A 177 25.72 0.17 7.86
CA GLY A 177 26.54 1.04 7.01
C GLY A 177 27.49 0.29 6.09
N LYS A 178 27.28 -1.01 5.85
CA LYS A 178 28.10 -1.79 4.89
C LYS A 178 27.44 -1.79 3.51
N PRO A 179 28.22 -1.68 2.42
CA PRO A 179 27.68 -1.78 1.06
C PRO A 179 26.91 -3.09 0.85
N LEU A 180 25.78 -3.01 0.16
CA LEU A 180 25.02 -4.18 -0.25
C LEU A 180 25.71 -4.90 -1.39
N SER A 181 25.59 -6.23 -1.41
CA SER A 181 26.07 -7.04 -2.53
C SER A 181 25.19 -6.82 -3.76
N ASP A 182 25.74 -7.00 -4.96
CA ASP A 182 24.97 -6.86 -6.20
C ASP A 182 23.82 -7.87 -6.28
N SER A 183 24.01 -9.07 -5.71
CA SER A 183 22.93 -10.06 -5.60
C SER A 183 21.77 -9.53 -4.75
N THR A 184 22.06 -8.84 -3.66
CA THR A 184 21.05 -8.23 -2.79
C THR A 184 20.33 -7.09 -3.52
N LYS A 185 21.07 -6.21 -4.19
CA LYS A 185 20.48 -5.11 -4.98
C LYS A 185 19.56 -5.65 -6.09
N ARG A 186 19.99 -6.68 -6.81
CA ARG A 186 19.19 -7.39 -7.84
C ARG A 186 17.91 -7.99 -7.25
N GLN A 187 17.98 -8.58 -6.06
CA GLN A 187 16.80 -9.10 -5.35
C GLN A 187 15.82 -7.98 -4.99
N MET A 188 16.31 -6.84 -4.49
CA MET A 188 15.48 -5.67 -4.19
C MET A 188 14.81 -5.11 -5.45
N VAL A 189 15.54 -4.96 -6.55
CA VAL A 189 14.98 -4.56 -7.86
C VAL A 189 13.90 -5.53 -8.31
N THR A 190 14.16 -6.84 -8.25
CA THR A 190 13.18 -7.87 -8.61
C THR A 190 11.92 -7.81 -7.74
N THR A 191 12.09 -7.52 -6.45
CA THR A 191 10.99 -7.41 -5.50
C THR A 191 10.13 -6.19 -5.79
N ASN A 192 10.73 -5.02 -6.02
CA ASN A 192 10.02 -3.80 -6.39
C ASN A 192 9.30 -3.95 -7.74
N TRP A 193 9.97 -4.53 -8.76
CA TRP A 193 9.35 -4.85 -10.04
C TRP A 193 8.15 -5.79 -9.88
N GLY A 194 8.29 -6.87 -9.11
CA GLY A 194 7.22 -7.84 -8.89
C GLY A 194 6.01 -7.22 -8.18
N LEU A 195 6.23 -6.24 -7.31
CA LEU A 195 5.15 -5.47 -6.68
C LEU A 195 4.49 -4.51 -7.67
N ILE A 196 5.26 -3.79 -8.49
CA ILE A 196 4.73 -2.89 -9.54
C ILE A 196 3.92 -3.68 -10.57
N LYS A 197 4.42 -4.83 -11.04
CA LYS A 197 3.73 -5.68 -12.00
C LYS A 197 2.39 -6.17 -11.46
N GLU A 198 2.33 -6.43 -10.15
CA GLU A 198 1.10 -6.87 -9.49
C GLU A 198 0.15 -5.70 -9.19
N ALA A 199 0.62 -4.58 -8.65
CA ALA A 199 -0.23 -3.45 -8.24
C ALA A 199 -0.61 -2.50 -9.38
N SER A 200 0.23 -2.37 -10.41
CA SER A 200 0.33 -1.25 -11.36
C SER A 200 0.89 0.04 -10.76
N LEU A 201 1.51 0.90 -11.58
CA LEU A 201 2.06 2.19 -11.14
C LEU A 201 1.00 3.18 -10.64
N GLU A 202 -0.24 3.05 -11.10
CA GLU A 202 -1.33 3.95 -10.71
C GLU A 202 -1.82 3.70 -9.28
N LYS A 203 -1.63 2.47 -8.78
CA LYS A 203 -2.09 2.04 -7.45
C LYS A 203 -0.94 1.83 -6.47
N ILE A 204 0.25 2.37 -6.74
CA ILE A 204 1.39 2.26 -5.82
C ILE A 204 2.12 3.59 -5.65
N HIS A 205 2.52 3.86 -4.41
CA HIS A 205 3.48 4.89 -4.06
C HIS A 205 4.70 4.25 -3.38
N PHE A 206 5.88 4.78 -3.69
CA PHE A 206 7.09 4.42 -2.97
C PHE A 206 7.61 5.63 -2.19
N ASN A 207 7.86 5.45 -0.89
CA ASN A 207 8.67 6.40 -0.14
C ASN A 207 10.12 6.27 -0.62
N ILE A 208 10.77 7.38 -0.99
CA ILE A 208 12.13 7.35 -1.52
C ILE A 208 13.10 8.07 -0.57
N PRO A 209 14.13 7.38 -0.05
CA PRO A 209 14.33 5.93 -0.11
C PRO A 209 13.38 5.13 0.79
N LYS A 210 12.88 5.75 1.86
CA LYS A 210 12.09 5.11 2.93
C LYS A 210 11.24 6.12 3.69
N LEU A 211 10.26 5.64 4.46
CA LEU A 211 9.34 6.45 5.26
C LEU A 211 10.08 7.48 6.13
N GLU A 212 11.09 7.05 6.90
CA GLU A 212 11.74 7.94 7.86
C GLU A 212 12.44 9.12 7.14
N ALA A 213 12.98 8.89 5.96
CA ALA A 213 13.63 9.93 5.18
C ALA A 213 12.62 10.96 4.66
N VAL A 214 11.46 10.52 4.15
CA VAL A 214 10.45 11.42 3.58
C VAL A 214 9.73 12.26 4.65
N ILE A 215 9.69 11.81 5.90
CA ILE A 215 9.15 12.58 7.03
C ILE A 215 10.23 13.35 7.81
N GLY A 216 11.51 13.27 7.40
CA GLY A 216 12.63 13.94 8.07
C GLY A 216 12.93 13.39 9.47
N TYR A 217 12.75 12.09 9.70
CA TYR A 217 13.12 11.38 10.91
C TYR A 217 14.50 10.75 10.75
N GLU A 218 15.53 11.38 11.34
CA GLU A 218 16.93 10.99 11.13
C GLU A 218 17.41 9.85 12.05
N SER A 219 16.65 9.51 13.09
CA SER A 219 17.03 8.43 14.01
C SER A 219 16.88 7.06 13.35
N ASN A 220 17.78 6.15 13.69
CA ASN A 220 17.77 4.77 13.21
C ASN A 220 16.98 3.82 14.14
N ASP A 221 16.38 4.31 15.22
CA ASP A 221 15.72 3.50 16.26
C ASP A 221 14.30 3.01 15.89
N LYS A 222 13.77 3.41 14.72
CA LYS A 222 12.39 3.13 14.26
C LYS A 222 11.31 3.43 15.32
N SER A 223 11.57 4.37 16.22
CA SER A 223 10.68 4.69 17.34
C SER A 223 9.34 5.24 16.85
N SER A 224 8.26 4.51 17.12
CA SER A 224 6.90 4.96 16.79
C SER A 224 6.55 6.29 17.48
N LEU A 225 7.05 6.51 18.70
CA LEU A 225 6.87 7.78 19.41
C LEU A 225 7.67 8.91 18.74
N GLY A 226 8.91 8.64 18.30
CA GLY A 226 9.72 9.62 17.59
C GLY A 226 9.08 10.05 16.27
N ILE A 227 8.59 9.07 15.50
CA ILE A 227 7.83 9.29 14.27
C ILE A 227 6.57 10.11 14.57
N TRP A 228 5.81 9.72 15.59
CA TRP A 228 4.61 10.47 16.00
C TRP A 228 4.90 11.94 16.31
N THR A 229 5.92 12.21 17.13
CA THR A 229 6.34 13.59 17.46
C THR A 229 6.70 14.37 16.20
N LYS A 230 7.45 13.76 15.28
CA LYS A 230 7.83 14.41 14.02
C LYS A 230 6.63 14.75 13.15
N LEU A 231 5.62 13.87 13.11
CA LEU A 231 4.37 14.13 12.40
C LEU A 231 3.60 15.27 13.04
N GLN A 232 3.61 15.41 14.36
CA GLN A 232 2.95 16.52 15.05
C GLN A 232 3.59 17.87 14.72
N GLU A 233 4.92 17.93 14.62
CA GLU A 233 5.69 19.10 14.22
C GLU A 233 5.52 19.48 12.73
N THR A 234 5.10 18.53 11.90
CA THR A 234 4.94 18.73 10.45
C THR A 234 3.55 19.30 10.15
N SER A 235 3.52 20.47 9.50
CA SER A 235 2.30 21.17 9.09
C SER A 235 1.86 20.85 7.66
N GLU A 236 2.82 20.56 6.78
CA GLU A 236 2.57 20.31 5.35
C GLU A 236 3.23 19.01 4.88
N PHE A 237 2.52 18.26 4.07
CA PHE A 237 2.96 16.99 3.49
C PHE A 237 2.93 17.11 1.97
N GLY A 238 4.10 17.03 1.34
CA GLY A 238 4.27 17.12 -0.11
C GLY A 238 4.10 15.79 -0.85
N GLU A 239 4.27 15.82 -2.17
CA GLU A 239 4.07 14.67 -3.07
C GLU A 239 4.99 13.47 -2.77
N GLY A 240 6.13 13.68 -2.09
CA GLY A 240 7.06 12.61 -1.73
C GLY A 240 6.57 11.66 -0.64
N ILE A 241 5.52 12.04 0.10
CA ILE A 241 4.88 11.20 1.13
C ILE A 241 3.37 11.07 0.90
N PHE A 242 2.70 12.10 0.36
CA PHE A 242 1.26 12.07 0.17
C PHE A 242 0.90 12.50 -1.26
N PRO A 243 1.17 11.64 -2.25
CA PRO A 243 1.02 12.00 -3.66
C PRO A 243 -0.45 12.21 -4.04
N THR A 244 -0.65 12.93 -5.15
CA THR A 244 -1.99 13.19 -5.70
C THR A 244 -2.78 11.90 -5.97
N SER A 245 -2.12 10.81 -6.39
CA SER A 245 -2.77 9.50 -6.59
C SER A 245 -3.37 8.93 -5.31
N LEU A 246 -2.62 8.98 -4.20
CA LEU A 246 -3.11 8.56 -2.88
C LEU A 246 -4.24 9.48 -2.40
N LYS A 247 -4.07 10.80 -2.56
CA LYS A 247 -5.06 11.81 -2.19
C LYS A 247 -6.40 11.58 -2.88
N LYS A 248 -6.38 11.28 -4.18
CA LYS A 248 -7.56 10.89 -4.96
C LYS A 248 -8.14 9.57 -4.47
N PHE A 249 -7.30 8.56 -4.25
CA PHE A 249 -7.73 7.25 -3.77
C PHE A 249 -8.50 7.33 -2.45
N VAL A 250 -7.99 8.08 -1.47
CA VAL A 250 -8.64 8.23 -0.15
C VAL A 250 -9.80 9.23 -0.14
N GLY A 251 -10.06 9.94 -1.25
CA GLY A 251 -11.19 10.86 -1.39
C GLY A 251 -10.98 12.26 -0.80
N ILE A 252 -9.73 12.64 -0.49
CA ILE A 252 -9.43 13.99 0.01
C ILE A 252 -9.60 15.04 -1.10
N GLU A 253 -9.23 14.72 -2.34
CA GLU A 253 -9.43 15.64 -3.48
C GLU A 253 -10.91 16.03 -3.66
N THR A 254 -11.82 15.06 -3.56
CA THR A 254 -13.27 15.32 -3.60
C THR A 254 -13.72 16.23 -2.45
N LEU A 255 -13.17 16.01 -1.25
CA LEU A 255 -13.47 16.83 -0.07
C LEU A 255 -13.00 18.28 -0.26
N GLU A 256 -11.80 18.50 -0.82
CA GLU A 256 -11.29 19.83 -1.13
C GLU A 256 -12.19 20.58 -2.11
N GLN A 257 -12.64 19.90 -3.16
CA GLN A 257 -13.56 20.49 -4.15
C GLN A 257 -14.90 20.87 -3.52
N ALA A 258 -15.40 20.08 -2.56
CA ALA A 258 -16.63 20.37 -1.84
C ALA A 258 -16.48 21.59 -0.91
N CYS A 259 -15.38 21.65 -0.15
CA CYS A 259 -15.10 22.77 0.77
C CYS A 259 -14.77 24.08 0.03
N SER A 260 -14.20 24.02 -1.18
CA SER A 260 -13.88 25.21 -1.98
C SER A 260 -15.10 25.88 -2.62
N LYS A 261 -16.27 25.22 -2.60
CA LYS A 261 -17.53 25.73 -3.14
C LYS A 261 -18.41 26.42 -2.08
N GLN A 262 -17.96 26.47 -0.81
CA GLN A 262 -18.61 27.16 0.31
C GLN A 262 -17.95 28.52 0.55
#